data_AF-A0A848M6P4-F1
#
_entry.id   AF-A0A848M6P4-F1
#
_cell.length_a   1.000
_cell.length_b   1.000
_cell.length_c   1.000
_cell.angle_alpha   90.00
_cell.angle_beta   90.00
_cell.angle_gamma   90.00
#
_symmetry.space_group_name_H-M   'P 1'
#
loop_
_entity.id
_entity.type
_entity.pdbx_description
1 polymer ?
#
loop_
_entity_poly.entity_id
_entity_poly.type
_entity_poly.pdbx_seq_one_letter_code
_entity_poly.pdbx_strand_id
1 'polypeptide(L)'
;MSNKPDRITFQKRLEDMVGTLRREIITRVKPAGDYLPSELALAEQYKLSKKSVRKGLELLVSEGLITKVPRVGNRINSMETEGSVSLKIGIYPSLEEETDFRELISTFCSKYPHIQVETIALPYHRYPEAIKSYLDHGWLDVITLNHWNFLETKERESLHLFEEQEAHPDAYPFLQPVLSHNGILYGRPFVFSPVVLCYNKELLKQSGISEPDSSWSWKDLSKAAKTLKKGGSPFGFYAHIASTNRFPIVLLQEGYRFQKEDGKYVFNDPELWKALSGLRDVFYSQGAFSSFLSEADADAEKLFLQQKAAMIMTTYYGLKYLKNADFAYDLAPVPYHDHAKTIMLVTGLAVNRQSKQKEAARLLVDFLTSAEAQLHIRQHTLSIPASKHAAEWRGEESMYRPSRFQLYREIIPTFGTYDDLAISIRELDMLRNELKLFWANMEEAEQAAQRLAPRPVQPSRT
;
A
#
# COMPACT_ATOMS: atom_id res chain seq x y z
N MET A 1 13.36 27.87 -34.67
CA MET A 1 14.42 26.89 -34.33
C MET A 1 13.75 25.55 -34.07
N SER A 2 14.14 24.52 -34.83
CA SER A 2 13.46 23.21 -34.83
C SER A 2 13.73 22.46 -33.53
N ASN A 3 12.68 22.27 -32.73
CA ASN A 3 12.70 21.56 -31.45
C ASN A 3 12.76 20.03 -31.70
N LYS A 4 13.84 19.55 -32.33
CA LYS A 4 14.07 18.11 -32.51
C LYS A 4 14.42 17.51 -31.14
N PRO A 5 13.70 16.47 -30.68
CA PRO A 5 14.04 15.80 -29.43
C PRO A 5 15.47 15.27 -29.49
N ASP A 6 16.22 15.44 -28.40
CA ASP A 6 17.57 14.89 -28.27
C ASP A 6 17.54 13.36 -28.48
N ARG A 7 18.59 12.82 -29.10
CA ARG A 7 18.72 11.41 -29.48
C ARG A 7 18.54 10.48 -28.29
N ILE A 8 19.00 10.91 -27.11
CA ILE A 8 18.86 10.19 -25.84
C ILE A 8 17.38 10.11 -25.43
N THR A 9 16.65 11.23 -25.50
CA THR A 9 15.22 11.29 -25.20
C THR A 9 14.40 10.40 -26.14
N PHE A 10 14.79 10.36 -27.42
CA PHE A 10 14.13 9.54 -28.42
C PHE A 10 14.32 8.03 -28.17
N GLN A 11 15.53 7.60 -27.83
CA GLN A 11 15.83 6.20 -27.57
C GLN A 11 15.09 5.68 -26.33
N LYS A 12 15.06 6.49 -25.27
CA LYS A 12 14.29 6.19 -24.04
C LYS A 12 12.80 5.98 -24.31
N ARG A 13 12.18 6.77 -25.20
CA ARG A 13 10.76 6.61 -25.58
C ARG A 13 10.50 5.32 -26.36
N LEU A 14 11.44 4.89 -27.20
CA LEU A 14 11.32 3.64 -27.93
C LEU A 14 11.43 2.44 -26.98
N GLU A 15 12.39 2.48 -26.06
CA GLU A 15 12.55 1.47 -25.02
C GLU A 15 11.32 1.38 -24.11
N ASP A 16 10.76 2.54 -23.72
CA ASP A 16 9.52 2.63 -22.94
C ASP A 16 8.31 2.03 -23.67
N MET A 17 8.14 2.33 -24.96
CA MET A 17 7.08 1.74 -25.78
C MET A 17 7.20 0.21 -25.87
N VAL A 18 8.38 -0.29 -26.26
CA VAL A 18 8.61 -1.73 -26.42
C VAL A 18 8.48 -2.45 -25.08
N GLY A 19 9.08 -1.91 -24.01
CA GLY A 19 8.98 -2.46 -22.67
C GLY A 19 7.53 -2.53 -22.16
N THR A 20 6.75 -1.46 -22.37
CA THR A 20 5.33 -1.43 -21.96
C THR A 20 4.51 -2.47 -22.70
N LEU A 21 4.62 -2.53 -24.02
CA LEU A 21 3.87 -3.51 -24.83
C LEU A 21 4.27 -4.95 -24.49
N ARG A 22 5.57 -5.21 -24.31
CA ARG A 22 6.08 -6.51 -23.88
C ARG A 22 5.46 -6.93 -22.56
N ARG A 23 5.52 -6.06 -21.54
CA ARG A 23 4.91 -6.30 -20.23
C ARG A 23 3.42 -6.63 -20.34
N GLU A 24 2.65 -5.81 -21.06
CA GLU A 24 1.20 -6.00 -21.18
C GLU A 24 0.81 -7.32 -21.85
N ILE A 25 1.62 -7.80 -22.80
CA ILE A 25 1.44 -9.10 -23.45
C ILE A 25 1.79 -10.24 -22.48
N ILE A 26 2.95 -10.15 -21.80
CA ILE A 26 3.42 -11.18 -20.87
C ILE A 26 2.48 -11.34 -19.67
N THR A 27 2.00 -10.23 -19.10
CA THR A 27 1.10 -10.26 -17.93
C THR A 27 -0.38 -10.44 -18.29
N ARG A 28 -0.70 -10.77 -19.55
CA ARG A 28 -2.06 -10.99 -20.09
C ARG A 28 -3.05 -9.83 -19.90
N VAL A 29 -2.57 -8.62 -19.63
CA VAL A 29 -3.40 -7.41 -19.66
C VAL A 29 -3.97 -7.21 -21.06
N LYS A 30 -3.19 -7.58 -22.09
CA LYS A 30 -3.69 -7.77 -23.45
C LYS A 30 -3.65 -9.26 -23.79
N PRO A 31 -4.80 -9.94 -23.91
CA PRO A 31 -4.84 -11.38 -24.11
C PRO A 31 -4.33 -11.79 -25.51
N ALA A 32 -3.94 -13.05 -25.65
CA ALA A 32 -3.59 -13.62 -26.94
C ALA A 32 -4.78 -13.53 -27.93
N GLY A 33 -4.48 -13.27 -29.19
CA GLY A 33 -5.49 -13.08 -30.23
C GLY A 33 -5.96 -11.62 -30.39
N ASP A 34 -5.78 -10.76 -29.39
CA ASP A 34 -6.03 -9.32 -29.50
C ASP A 34 -5.01 -8.63 -30.44
N TYR A 35 -5.36 -7.42 -30.86
CA TYR A 35 -4.50 -6.59 -31.69
C TYR A 35 -3.91 -5.44 -30.88
N LEU A 36 -2.61 -5.19 -31.08
CA LEU A 36 -1.97 -3.98 -30.58
C LEU A 36 -2.55 -2.72 -31.25
N PRO A 37 -2.48 -1.55 -30.59
CA PRO A 37 -2.87 -0.29 -31.20
C PRO A 37 -2.15 -0.05 -32.54
N SER A 38 -2.78 0.71 -33.43
CA SER A 38 -2.20 0.99 -34.75
C SER A 38 -0.85 1.71 -34.66
N GLU A 39 -0.02 1.59 -35.71
CA GLU A 39 1.27 2.31 -35.77
C GLU A 39 1.12 3.82 -35.57
N LEU A 40 -0.02 4.39 -36.00
CA LEU A 40 -0.33 5.81 -35.82
C LEU A 40 -0.64 6.12 -34.34
N ALA A 41 -1.49 5.32 -33.70
CA ALA A 41 -1.84 5.49 -32.29
C ALA A 41 -0.60 5.37 -31.38
N LEU A 42 0.25 4.37 -31.63
CA LEU A 42 1.51 4.20 -30.89
C LEU A 42 2.48 5.36 -31.14
N ALA A 43 2.55 5.87 -32.38
CA ALA A 43 3.40 7.02 -32.72
C ALA A 43 2.95 8.28 -31.96
N GLU A 44 1.64 8.51 -31.85
CA GLU A 44 1.07 9.63 -31.10
C GLU A 44 1.28 9.47 -29.59
N GLN A 45 0.93 8.31 -29.04
CA GLN A 45 1.01 8.02 -27.60
C GLN A 45 2.44 8.19 -27.07
N TYR A 46 3.43 7.60 -27.75
CA TYR A 46 4.82 7.62 -27.31
C TYR A 46 5.65 8.75 -27.92
N LYS A 47 5.02 9.64 -28.71
CA LYS A 47 5.68 10.76 -29.41
C LYS A 47 6.89 10.28 -30.23
N LEU A 48 6.68 9.23 -31.04
CA LEU A 48 7.67 8.56 -31.88
C LEU A 48 7.30 8.69 -33.37
N SER A 49 8.27 8.51 -34.28
CA SER A 49 7.96 8.40 -35.70
C SER A 49 7.39 7.01 -36.03
N LYS A 50 6.55 6.87 -37.06
CA LYS A 50 6.06 5.57 -37.53
C LYS A 50 7.19 4.57 -37.84
N LYS A 51 8.32 5.06 -38.37
CA LYS A 51 9.51 4.22 -38.62
C LYS A 51 10.08 3.64 -37.33
N SER A 52 10.06 4.41 -36.26
CA SER A 52 10.55 4.01 -34.93
C SER A 52 9.61 2.99 -34.29
N VAL A 53 8.30 3.24 -34.39
CA VAL A 53 7.27 2.31 -33.93
C VAL A 53 7.43 0.96 -34.63
N ARG A 54 7.63 0.94 -35.96
CA ARG A 54 7.90 -0.29 -36.72
C ARG A 54 9.11 -1.06 -36.20
N LYS A 55 10.22 -0.37 -35.93
CA LYS A 55 11.41 -1.01 -35.35
C LYS A 55 11.11 -1.64 -33.99
N GLY A 56 10.35 -0.96 -33.13
CA GLY A 56 9.96 -1.51 -31.84
C GLY A 56 9.04 -2.72 -31.97
N LEU A 57 8.09 -2.69 -32.91
CA LEU A 57 7.22 -3.83 -33.21
C LEU A 57 8.01 -5.00 -33.82
N GLU A 58 9.01 -4.74 -34.66
CA GLU A 58 9.91 -5.77 -35.20
C GLU A 58 10.67 -6.52 -34.10
N LEU A 59 11.05 -5.84 -33.00
CA LEU A 59 11.63 -6.49 -31.83
C LEU A 59 10.62 -7.45 -31.17
N LEU A 60 9.38 -7.00 -30.93
CA LEU A 60 8.33 -7.85 -30.36
C LEU A 60 7.96 -9.04 -31.27
N VAL A 61 8.04 -8.87 -32.59
CA VAL A 61 7.91 -9.97 -33.56
C VAL A 61 9.07 -10.95 -33.43
N SER A 62 10.31 -10.45 -33.31
CA SER A 62 11.50 -11.31 -33.16
C SER A 62 11.51 -12.09 -31.84
N GLU A 63 10.85 -11.56 -30.82
CA GLU A 63 10.63 -12.22 -29.52
C GLU A 63 9.47 -13.22 -29.56
N GLY A 64 8.75 -13.32 -30.69
CA GLY A 64 7.59 -14.21 -30.83
C GLY A 64 6.35 -13.75 -30.09
N LEU A 65 6.30 -12.52 -29.57
CA LEU A 65 5.17 -12.00 -28.79
C LEU A 65 4.00 -11.56 -29.67
N ILE A 66 4.28 -11.11 -30.90
CA ILE A 66 3.27 -10.66 -31.85
C ILE A 66 3.55 -11.16 -33.27
N THR A 67 2.49 -11.28 -34.08
CA THR A 67 2.57 -11.55 -35.51
C THR A 67 1.99 -10.39 -36.30
N LYS A 68 2.73 -9.92 -37.31
CA LYS A 68 2.25 -8.89 -38.24
C LYS A 68 1.25 -9.50 -39.23
N VAL A 69 -0.01 -9.06 -39.15
CA VAL A 69 -1.08 -9.46 -40.08
C VAL A 69 -1.22 -8.38 -41.17
N PRO A 70 -0.96 -8.70 -42.45
CA PRO A 70 -1.05 -7.72 -43.53
C PRO A 70 -2.40 -7.00 -43.56
N ARG A 71 -2.37 -5.65 -43.64
CA ARG A 71 -3.54 -4.76 -43.70
C ARG A 71 -4.46 -4.75 -42.46
N VAL A 72 -4.14 -5.51 -41.41
CA VAL A 72 -4.94 -5.54 -40.17
C VAL A 72 -4.18 -4.90 -39.00
N GLY A 73 -2.93 -5.29 -38.77
CA GLY A 73 -2.14 -4.78 -37.64
C GLY A 73 -1.22 -5.85 -37.07
N ASN A 74 -0.83 -5.71 -35.79
CA ASN A 74 -0.04 -6.72 -35.09
C ASN A 74 -0.93 -7.46 -34.11
N ARG A 75 -1.07 -8.78 -34.30
CA ARG A 75 -1.85 -9.67 -33.44
C ARG A 75 -0.95 -10.25 -32.36
N ILE A 76 -1.42 -10.31 -31.12
CA ILE A 76 -0.71 -10.92 -30.00
C ILE A 76 -0.73 -12.44 -30.16
N ASN A 77 0.44 -13.07 -30.03
CA ASN A 77 0.59 -14.51 -30.15
C ASN A 77 0.15 -15.21 -28.86
N SER A 78 -0.32 -16.46 -28.98
CA SER A 78 -0.48 -17.31 -27.81
C SER A 78 0.89 -17.72 -27.29
N MET A 79 1.13 -17.50 -26.01
CA MET A 79 2.33 -18.00 -25.31
C MET A 79 2.08 -19.33 -24.60
N GLU A 80 0.91 -19.94 -24.80
CA GLU A 80 0.60 -21.27 -24.29
C GLU A 80 1.29 -22.31 -25.19
N THR A 81 2.44 -22.80 -24.72
CA THR A 81 3.04 -24.04 -25.23
C THR A 81 2.40 -25.23 -24.55
N GLU A 82 2.31 -26.37 -25.24
CA GLU A 82 1.92 -27.64 -24.62
C GLU A 82 2.74 -27.87 -23.33
N GLY A 83 2.07 -28.00 -22.18
CA GLY A 83 2.70 -28.13 -20.87
C GLY A 83 2.94 -26.83 -20.09
N SER A 84 2.48 -25.66 -20.57
CA SER A 84 2.57 -24.40 -19.82
C SER A 84 1.70 -24.40 -18.56
N VAL A 85 2.24 -23.91 -17.44
CA VAL A 85 1.52 -23.72 -16.18
C VAL A 85 0.95 -22.30 -16.14
N SER A 86 -0.35 -22.16 -15.85
CA SER A 86 -0.98 -20.86 -15.59
C SER A 86 -1.19 -20.70 -14.09
N LEU A 87 -0.58 -19.67 -13.51
CA LEU A 87 -0.78 -19.24 -12.13
C LEU A 87 -1.73 -18.05 -12.06
N LYS A 88 -2.58 -18.04 -11.04
CA LYS A 88 -3.44 -16.90 -10.72
C LYS A 88 -3.02 -16.30 -9.38
N ILE A 89 -2.64 -15.04 -9.38
CA ILE A 89 -2.27 -14.31 -8.18
C ILE A 89 -3.30 -13.23 -7.85
N GLY A 90 -3.88 -13.32 -6.65
CA GLY A 90 -4.76 -12.28 -6.11
C GLY A 90 -3.94 -11.12 -5.56
N ILE A 91 -4.12 -9.91 -6.08
CA ILE A 91 -3.40 -8.70 -5.63
C ILE A 91 -4.34 -7.59 -5.19
N TYR A 92 -3.97 -6.86 -4.14
CA TYR A 92 -4.57 -5.56 -3.88
C TYR A 92 -4.22 -4.58 -5.01
N PRO A 93 -5.19 -3.86 -5.62
CA PRO A 93 -4.90 -2.96 -6.74
C PRO A 93 -3.82 -1.91 -6.46
N SER A 94 -3.69 -1.46 -5.20
CA SER A 94 -2.68 -0.47 -4.82
C SER A 94 -1.23 -0.96 -4.98
N LEU A 95 -1.01 -2.28 -4.87
CA LEU A 95 0.32 -2.90 -4.91
C LEU A 95 0.99 -2.76 -6.27
N GLU A 96 0.21 -2.65 -7.35
CA GLU A 96 0.70 -2.44 -8.71
C GLU A 96 1.69 -1.26 -8.75
N GLU A 97 1.27 -0.09 -8.25
CA GLU A 97 2.11 1.11 -8.23
C GLU A 97 3.08 1.16 -7.03
N GLU A 98 2.73 0.52 -5.91
CA GLU A 98 3.56 0.49 -4.70
C GLU A 98 4.83 -0.34 -4.91
N THR A 99 4.77 -1.36 -5.76
CA THR A 99 5.86 -2.34 -5.92
C THR A 99 6.36 -2.49 -7.35
N ASP A 100 5.74 -1.78 -8.31
CA ASP A 100 5.96 -2.01 -9.73
C ASP A 100 5.68 -3.47 -10.11
N PHE A 101 4.55 -3.97 -9.60
CA PHE A 101 4.25 -5.40 -9.55
C PHE A 101 4.23 -6.03 -10.95
N ARG A 102 3.70 -5.31 -11.95
CA ARG A 102 3.71 -5.74 -13.35
C ARG A 102 5.10 -6.02 -13.89
N GLU A 103 6.10 -5.19 -13.57
CA GLU A 103 7.48 -5.43 -14.00
C GLU A 103 8.07 -6.66 -13.30
N LEU A 104 7.78 -6.86 -12.02
CA LEU A 104 8.18 -8.06 -11.29
C LEU A 104 7.60 -9.33 -11.94
N ILE A 105 6.29 -9.34 -12.25
CA ILE A 105 5.65 -10.47 -12.92
C ILE A 105 6.21 -10.70 -14.33
N SER A 106 6.46 -9.63 -15.09
CA SER A 106 7.09 -9.72 -16.41
C SER A 106 8.49 -10.34 -16.32
N THR A 107 9.29 -9.93 -15.34
CA THR A 107 10.63 -10.47 -15.08
C THR A 107 10.55 -11.96 -14.71
N PHE A 108 9.61 -12.33 -13.85
CA PHE A 108 9.36 -13.73 -13.49
C PHE A 108 9.02 -14.59 -14.71
N CYS A 109 8.03 -14.19 -15.51
CA CYS A 109 7.60 -14.95 -16.69
C CYS A 109 8.70 -15.04 -17.74
N SER A 110 9.56 -14.02 -17.85
CA SER A 110 10.74 -14.06 -18.74
C SER A 110 11.78 -15.09 -18.29
N LYS A 111 11.96 -15.26 -16.96
CA LYS A 111 12.88 -16.23 -16.35
C LYS A 111 12.32 -17.66 -16.38
N TYR A 112 10.99 -17.78 -16.31
CA TYR A 112 10.27 -19.04 -16.32
C TYR A 112 9.22 -19.03 -17.45
N PRO A 113 9.61 -19.11 -18.73
CA PRO A 113 8.70 -18.92 -19.87
C PRO A 113 7.58 -19.96 -19.96
N HIS A 114 7.72 -21.09 -19.26
CA HIS A 114 6.70 -22.14 -19.13
C HIS A 114 5.65 -21.83 -18.06
N ILE A 115 5.85 -20.77 -17.26
CA ILE A 115 4.90 -20.31 -16.24
C ILE A 115 4.36 -18.95 -16.67
N GLN A 116 3.04 -18.90 -16.81
CA GLN A 116 2.30 -17.67 -17.08
C GLN A 116 1.61 -17.23 -15.79
N VAL A 117 1.56 -15.92 -15.53
CA VAL A 117 0.93 -15.38 -14.33
C VAL A 117 -0.18 -14.40 -14.70
N GLU A 118 -1.37 -14.65 -14.18
CA GLU A 118 -2.54 -13.80 -14.29
C GLU A 118 -2.80 -13.10 -12.95
N THR A 119 -2.90 -11.77 -12.95
CA THR A 119 -3.21 -10.97 -11.77
C THR A 119 -4.72 -10.76 -11.63
N ILE A 120 -5.28 -11.11 -10.48
CA ILE A 120 -6.69 -10.92 -10.12
C ILE A 120 -6.78 -9.85 -9.04
N ALA A 121 -7.54 -8.78 -9.30
CA ALA A 121 -7.75 -7.73 -8.32
C ALA A 121 -8.58 -8.24 -7.12
N LEU A 122 -8.07 -8.04 -5.90
CA LEU A 122 -8.75 -8.38 -4.66
C LEU A 122 -9.47 -7.15 -4.07
N PRO A 123 -10.67 -7.34 -3.48
CA PRO A 123 -11.34 -6.27 -2.75
C PRO A 123 -10.65 -6.03 -1.40
N TYR A 124 -10.63 -4.79 -0.89
CA TYR A 124 -10.15 -4.53 0.48
C TYR A 124 -11.20 -4.85 1.55
N HIS A 125 -12.49 -4.70 1.21
CA HIS A 125 -13.61 -4.93 2.14
C HIS A 125 -14.21 -6.32 1.97
N ARG A 126 -14.69 -6.92 3.06
CA ARG A 126 -15.25 -8.30 3.09
C ARG A 126 -14.27 -9.32 2.50
N TYR A 127 -12.99 -9.12 2.78
CA TYR A 127 -11.90 -9.87 2.16
C TYR A 127 -12.01 -11.36 2.44
N PRO A 128 -12.11 -11.85 3.71
CA PRO A 128 -12.15 -13.28 3.96
C PRO A 128 -13.33 -13.97 3.28
N GLU A 129 -14.53 -13.37 3.29
CA GLU A 129 -15.67 -13.95 2.57
C GLU A 129 -15.47 -13.95 1.06
N ALA A 130 -14.96 -12.83 0.53
CA ALA A 130 -14.74 -12.69 -0.91
C ALA A 130 -13.71 -13.69 -1.42
N ILE A 131 -12.60 -13.90 -0.69
CA ILE A 131 -11.51 -14.75 -1.16
C ILE A 131 -11.67 -16.23 -0.79
N LYS A 132 -12.43 -16.56 0.27
CA LYS A 132 -12.56 -17.94 0.75
C LYS A 132 -13.01 -18.88 -0.37
N SER A 133 -14.03 -18.49 -1.14
CA SER A 133 -14.51 -19.30 -2.26
C SER A 133 -13.43 -19.50 -3.33
N TYR A 134 -12.66 -18.46 -3.67
CA TYR A 134 -11.56 -18.59 -4.63
C TYR A 134 -10.46 -19.53 -4.13
N LEU A 135 -10.17 -19.49 -2.82
CA LEU A 135 -9.15 -20.35 -2.22
C LEU A 135 -9.62 -21.80 -2.13
N ASP A 136 -10.84 -22.05 -1.64
CA ASP A 136 -11.40 -23.40 -1.50
C ASP A 136 -11.45 -24.16 -2.83
N HIS A 137 -11.78 -23.47 -3.92
CA HIS A 137 -11.85 -24.06 -5.26
C HIS A 137 -10.50 -24.07 -6.00
N GLY A 138 -9.42 -23.58 -5.39
CA GLY A 138 -8.10 -23.50 -6.02
C GLY A 138 -8.06 -22.54 -7.23
N TRP A 139 -8.91 -21.52 -7.26
CA TRP A 139 -8.98 -20.53 -8.35
C TRP A 139 -7.89 -19.47 -8.27
N LEU A 140 -7.31 -19.27 -7.08
CA LEU A 140 -6.11 -18.47 -6.87
C LEU A 140 -5.01 -19.38 -6.32
N ASP A 141 -3.79 -19.23 -6.84
CA ASP A 141 -2.62 -19.99 -6.43
C ASP A 141 -1.80 -19.27 -5.37
N VAL A 142 -1.70 -17.94 -5.50
CA VAL A 142 -1.02 -17.04 -4.56
C VAL A 142 -1.94 -15.85 -4.28
N ILE A 143 -1.88 -15.29 -3.09
CA ILE A 143 -2.56 -14.02 -2.77
C ILE A 143 -1.64 -13.07 -2.01
N THR A 144 -1.86 -11.77 -2.19
CA THR A 144 -1.31 -10.74 -1.31
C THR A 144 -2.14 -10.67 -0.05
N LEU A 145 -1.50 -10.74 1.12
CA LEU A 145 -2.18 -10.76 2.42
C LEU A 145 -1.60 -9.67 3.31
N ASN A 146 -2.39 -8.61 3.55
CA ASN A 146 -1.99 -7.57 4.51
C ASN A 146 -2.28 -8.01 5.95
N HIS A 147 -1.65 -7.34 6.92
CA HIS A 147 -1.79 -7.69 8.34
C HIS A 147 -3.24 -7.67 8.83
N TRP A 148 -4.03 -6.67 8.43
CA TRP A 148 -5.44 -6.55 8.80
C TRP A 148 -6.24 -7.79 8.36
N ASN A 149 -6.06 -8.21 7.11
CA ASN A 149 -6.74 -9.37 6.54
C ASN A 149 -6.18 -10.71 7.06
N PHE A 150 -4.90 -10.77 7.42
CA PHE A 150 -4.34 -11.91 8.15
C PHE A 150 -5.05 -12.09 9.50
N LEU A 151 -5.19 -11.02 10.28
CA LEU A 151 -5.90 -11.05 11.57
C LEU A 151 -7.37 -11.40 11.41
N GLU A 152 -8.06 -10.84 10.40
CA GLU A 152 -9.45 -11.19 10.13
C GLU A 152 -9.61 -12.67 9.73
N THR A 153 -8.64 -13.23 9.01
CA THR A 153 -8.61 -14.65 8.65
C THR A 153 -8.31 -15.53 9.87
N LYS A 154 -7.44 -15.06 10.78
CA LYS A 154 -7.14 -15.67 12.09
C LYS A 154 -8.41 -15.75 12.96
N GLU A 155 -9.13 -14.65 13.09
CA GLU A 155 -10.38 -14.56 13.87
C GLU A 155 -11.49 -15.48 13.37
N ARG A 156 -11.45 -15.84 12.08
CA ARG A 156 -12.39 -16.77 11.42
C ARG A 156 -11.86 -18.20 11.32
N GLU A 157 -10.76 -18.51 12.00
CA GLU A 157 -10.13 -19.84 12.03
C GLU A 157 -9.79 -20.39 10.62
N SER A 158 -9.56 -19.49 9.67
CA SER A 158 -9.42 -19.82 8.24
C SER A 158 -7.98 -19.78 7.73
N LEU A 159 -6.99 -19.69 8.62
CA LEU A 159 -5.57 -19.71 8.25
C LEU A 159 -5.13 -21.02 7.59
N HIS A 160 -5.86 -22.11 7.83
CA HIS A 160 -5.67 -23.40 7.16
C HIS A 160 -5.88 -23.36 5.64
N LEU A 161 -6.36 -22.25 5.08
CA LEU A 161 -6.42 -22.05 3.63
C LEU A 161 -5.04 -21.76 3.01
N PHE A 162 -4.05 -21.40 3.81
CA PHE A 162 -2.69 -21.08 3.35
C PHE A 162 -1.72 -22.22 3.66
N GLU A 163 -0.72 -22.40 2.80
CA GLU A 163 0.42 -23.25 3.09
C GLU A 163 1.27 -22.63 4.21
N GLU A 164 1.90 -23.50 5.00
CA GLU A 164 2.98 -23.09 5.89
C GLU A 164 4.19 -22.68 5.05
N GLN A 165 4.87 -21.62 5.47
CA GLN A 165 6.00 -21.06 4.74
C GLN A 165 7.21 -20.89 5.64
N GLU A 166 8.40 -20.93 5.04
CA GLU A 166 9.64 -20.60 5.72
C GLU A 166 9.90 -19.08 5.69
N ALA A 167 10.52 -18.59 6.77
CA ALA A 167 10.98 -17.23 6.86
C ALA A 167 12.10 -16.98 5.84
N HIS A 168 12.05 -15.83 5.16
CA HIS A 168 13.15 -15.44 4.29
C HIS A 168 14.29 -14.86 5.14
N PRO A 169 15.53 -15.38 5.03
CA PRO A 169 16.62 -15.02 5.94
C PRO A 169 17.05 -13.55 5.85
N ASP A 170 16.85 -12.93 4.69
CA ASP A 170 17.15 -11.51 4.48
C ASP A 170 15.99 -10.57 4.85
N ALA A 171 14.81 -11.10 5.22
CA ALA A 171 13.71 -10.25 5.65
C ALA A 171 13.99 -9.64 7.04
N TYR A 172 13.46 -8.44 7.31
CA TYR A 172 13.51 -7.89 8.66
C TYR A 172 12.82 -8.83 9.67
N PRO A 173 13.48 -9.20 10.79
CA PRO A 173 12.93 -10.19 11.73
C PRO A 173 11.59 -9.81 12.35
N PHE A 174 11.32 -8.51 12.53
CA PHE A 174 10.06 -8.02 13.09
C PHE A 174 8.85 -8.21 12.17
N LEU A 175 9.05 -8.54 10.89
CA LEU A 175 7.96 -8.73 9.93
C LEU A 175 7.33 -10.12 10.00
N GLN A 176 8.12 -11.15 10.33
CA GLN A 176 7.63 -12.53 10.35
C GLN A 176 6.50 -12.73 11.37
N PRO A 177 6.58 -12.27 12.63
CA PRO A 177 5.52 -12.50 13.62
C PRO A 177 4.16 -11.94 13.20
N VAL A 178 4.14 -10.91 12.35
CA VAL A 178 2.93 -10.20 11.89
C VAL A 178 2.05 -11.08 11.00
N LEU A 179 2.63 -12.08 10.33
CA LEU A 179 1.92 -13.02 9.46
C LEU A 179 2.02 -14.47 9.97
N SER A 180 2.30 -14.62 11.27
CA SER A 180 2.42 -15.91 11.95
C SER A 180 1.33 -16.14 12.99
N HIS A 181 0.95 -17.40 13.18
CA HIS A 181 0.09 -17.82 14.26
C HIS A 181 0.62 -19.13 14.86
N ASN A 182 0.74 -19.21 16.19
CA ASN A 182 1.32 -20.35 16.92
C ASN A 182 2.69 -20.80 16.38
N GLY A 183 3.53 -19.84 15.98
CA GLY A 183 4.88 -20.10 15.45
C GLY A 183 4.92 -20.48 13.96
N ILE A 184 3.77 -20.68 13.31
CA ILE A 184 3.66 -21.02 11.89
C ILE A 184 3.47 -19.75 11.07
N LEU A 185 4.28 -19.56 10.03
CA LEU A 185 4.19 -18.44 9.09
C LEU A 185 3.27 -18.82 7.93
N TYR A 186 2.23 -18.03 7.67
CA TYR A 186 1.25 -18.29 6.59
C TYR A 186 1.41 -17.35 5.38
N GLY A 187 2.15 -16.25 5.55
CA GLY A 187 2.44 -15.30 4.48
C GLY A 187 3.88 -14.80 4.56
N ARG A 188 4.64 -14.90 3.46
CA ARG A 188 6.01 -14.38 3.43
C ARG A 188 5.99 -12.85 3.27
N PRO A 189 6.59 -12.07 4.19
CA PRO A 189 6.61 -10.61 4.06
C PRO A 189 7.19 -10.15 2.72
N PHE A 190 6.51 -9.21 2.07
CA PHE A 190 6.86 -8.71 0.74
C PHE A 190 7.24 -7.23 0.77
N VAL A 191 6.40 -6.41 1.41
CA VAL A 191 6.66 -4.99 1.68
C VAL A 191 6.09 -4.59 3.04
N PHE A 192 6.66 -3.54 3.63
CA PHE A 192 6.13 -2.94 4.85
C PHE A 192 6.14 -1.42 4.78
N SER A 193 5.35 -0.79 5.65
CA SER A 193 5.33 0.65 5.78
C SER A 193 4.85 1.07 7.16
N PRO A 194 5.65 1.82 7.93
CA PRO A 194 5.12 2.56 9.07
C PRO A 194 4.28 3.76 8.61
N VAL A 195 3.46 4.27 9.51
CA VAL A 195 2.81 5.58 9.36
C VAL A 195 3.80 6.66 9.82
N VAL A 196 3.91 7.71 9.03
CA VAL A 196 4.87 8.82 9.22
C VAL A 196 4.20 10.17 9.01
N LEU A 197 4.82 11.22 9.55
CA LEU A 197 4.50 12.59 9.19
C LEU A 197 5.28 12.96 7.92
N CYS A 198 4.61 13.51 6.93
CA CYS A 198 5.21 14.10 5.73
C CYS A 198 4.93 15.60 5.72
N TYR A 199 5.93 16.43 5.39
CA TYR A 199 5.80 17.88 5.45
C TYR A 199 6.50 18.59 4.28
N ASN A 200 5.96 19.73 3.87
CA ASN A 200 6.55 20.58 2.83
C ASN A 200 7.63 21.47 3.48
N LYS A 201 8.89 21.26 3.08
CA LYS A 201 10.05 21.92 3.72
C LYS A 201 10.00 23.45 3.57
N GLU A 202 9.55 23.91 2.40
CA GLU A 202 9.53 25.33 2.07
C GLU A 202 8.43 26.07 2.85
N LEU A 203 7.24 25.47 3.01
CA LEU A 203 6.17 26.07 3.80
C LEU A 203 6.52 26.21 5.29
N LEU A 204 7.24 25.23 5.84
CA LEU A 204 7.74 25.31 7.22
C LEU A 204 8.78 26.42 7.36
N LYS A 205 9.76 26.47 6.45
CA LYS A 205 10.81 27.49 6.42
C LYS A 205 10.23 28.91 6.30
N GLN A 206 9.29 29.13 5.38
CA GLN A 206 8.60 30.43 5.21
C GLN A 206 7.83 30.86 6.45
N SER A 207 7.31 29.89 7.21
CA SER A 207 6.58 30.14 8.46
C SER A 207 7.50 30.23 9.69
N GLY A 208 8.83 30.13 9.52
CA GLY A 208 9.79 30.14 10.62
C GLY A 208 9.68 28.94 11.57
N ILE A 209 9.20 27.80 11.05
CA ILE A 209 9.00 26.55 11.81
C ILE A 209 10.17 25.62 11.52
N SER A 210 10.84 25.13 12.56
CA SER A 210 11.86 24.08 12.44
C SER A 210 11.26 22.79 11.89
N GLU A 211 12.04 22.01 11.14
CA GLU A 211 11.61 20.71 10.63
C GLU A 211 11.21 19.76 11.78
N PRO A 212 10.13 18.95 11.64
CA PRO A 212 9.73 17.99 12.64
C PRO A 212 10.77 16.89 12.87
N ASP A 213 10.93 16.49 14.12
CA ASP A 213 11.83 15.43 14.55
C ASP A 213 11.17 14.50 15.58
N SER A 214 11.97 13.62 16.19
CA SER A 214 11.47 12.66 17.17
C SER A 214 11.09 13.29 18.52
N SER A 215 11.22 14.61 18.72
CA SER A 215 10.75 15.27 19.94
C SER A 215 9.38 15.92 19.79
N TRP A 216 8.80 15.94 18.58
CA TRP A 216 7.52 16.59 18.33
C TRP A 216 6.37 15.88 19.03
N SER A 217 5.66 16.63 19.87
CA SER A 217 4.38 16.20 20.44
C SER A 217 3.20 16.61 19.55
N TRP A 218 2.02 16.01 19.80
CA TRP A 218 0.78 16.48 19.16
C TRP A 218 0.49 17.96 19.43
N LYS A 219 0.95 18.49 20.57
CA LYS A 219 0.85 19.92 20.90
C LYS A 219 1.74 20.77 20.00
N ASP A 220 2.96 20.31 19.71
CA ASP A 220 3.88 21.00 18.80
C ASP A 220 3.33 21.01 17.37
N LEU A 221 2.82 19.85 16.92
CA LEU A 221 2.13 19.75 15.64
C LEU A 221 0.90 20.69 15.57
N SER A 222 0.06 20.74 16.60
CA SER A 222 -1.09 21.67 16.64
C SER A 222 -0.65 23.13 16.53
N LYS A 223 0.42 23.52 17.24
CA LYS A 223 0.99 24.88 17.16
C LYS A 223 1.55 25.19 15.78
N ALA A 224 2.28 24.25 15.18
CA ALA A 224 2.81 24.39 13.83
C ALA A 224 1.68 24.50 12.80
N ALA A 225 0.66 23.64 12.89
CA ALA A 225 -0.49 23.64 12.00
C ALA A 225 -1.25 24.98 12.02
N LYS A 226 -1.49 25.55 13.22
CA LYS A 226 -2.08 26.90 13.35
C LYS A 226 -1.23 27.98 12.68
N THR A 227 0.09 27.88 12.81
CA THR A 227 1.02 28.86 12.24
C THR A 227 1.04 28.77 10.72
N LEU A 228 1.10 27.55 10.17
CA LEU A 228 1.03 27.28 8.73
C LEU A 228 -0.31 27.73 8.11
N LYS A 229 -1.41 27.53 8.83
CA LYS A 229 -2.74 28.02 8.43
C LYS A 229 -2.76 29.55 8.32
N LYS A 230 -2.19 30.25 9.31
CA LYS A 230 -2.03 31.72 9.27
C LYS A 230 -1.08 32.18 8.16
N GLY A 231 -0.08 31.36 7.83
CA GLY A 231 0.86 31.58 6.73
C GLY A 231 0.27 31.36 5.34
N GLY A 232 -1.02 31.02 5.22
CA GLY A 232 -1.73 30.94 3.95
C GLY A 232 -2.02 29.52 3.46
N SER A 233 -1.52 28.47 4.12
CA SER A 233 -1.89 27.10 3.77
C SER A 233 -3.36 26.83 4.11
N PRO A 234 -4.19 26.27 3.20
CA PRO A 234 -5.55 25.86 3.52
C PRO A 234 -5.64 24.89 4.71
N PHE A 235 -4.67 23.99 4.85
CA PHE A 235 -4.53 23.11 6.02
C PHE A 235 -3.08 23.16 6.52
N GLY A 236 -2.89 23.46 7.80
CA GLY A 236 -1.56 23.34 8.41
C GLY A 236 -1.17 21.87 8.61
N PHE A 237 -2.16 21.05 8.98
CA PHE A 237 -2.04 19.60 9.08
C PHE A 237 -3.31 18.92 8.56
N TYR A 238 -3.17 17.82 7.83
CA TYR A 238 -4.29 17.04 7.31
C TYR A 238 -4.06 15.53 7.44
N ALA A 239 -5.09 14.76 7.80
CA ALA A 239 -5.06 13.31 7.74
C ALA A 239 -6.48 12.75 7.57
N HIS A 240 -6.60 11.61 6.91
CA HIS A 240 -7.83 10.80 6.94
C HIS A 240 -7.93 10.10 8.31
N ILE A 241 -8.45 10.81 9.30
CA ILE A 241 -8.47 10.36 10.70
C ILE A 241 -9.25 9.06 10.90
N ALA A 242 -10.32 8.85 10.13
CA ALA A 242 -11.13 7.64 10.16
C ALA A 242 -10.44 6.40 9.59
N SER A 243 -9.24 6.52 9.04
CA SER A 243 -8.45 5.36 8.62
C SER A 243 -8.18 4.42 9.80
N THR A 244 -8.38 3.12 9.58
CA THR A 244 -7.93 2.06 10.50
C THR A 244 -6.41 2.06 10.69
N ASN A 245 -5.67 2.81 9.86
CA ASN A 245 -4.23 2.97 9.96
C ASN A 245 -3.83 4.30 10.62
N ARG A 246 -4.77 5.16 11.04
CA ARG A 246 -4.45 6.47 11.64
C ARG A 246 -4.93 6.57 13.07
N PHE A 247 -6.23 6.43 13.33
CA PHE A 247 -6.74 6.62 14.69
C PHE A 247 -6.18 5.64 15.74
N PRO A 248 -5.86 4.37 15.45
CA PRO A 248 -5.39 3.50 16.51
C PRO A 248 -3.98 3.87 16.99
N ILE A 249 -3.25 4.73 16.26
CA ILE A 249 -1.96 5.26 16.69
C ILE A 249 -2.11 6.00 18.03
N VAL A 250 -3.13 6.84 18.21
CA VAL A 250 -3.27 7.57 19.48
C VAL A 250 -3.56 6.62 20.63
N LEU A 251 -4.30 5.53 20.39
CA LEU A 251 -4.54 4.49 21.41
C LEU A 251 -3.23 3.77 21.80
N LEU A 252 -2.39 3.44 20.81
CA LEU A 252 -1.08 2.84 21.07
C LEU A 252 -0.15 3.79 21.84
N GLN A 253 -0.21 5.09 21.56
CA GLN A 253 0.61 6.10 22.23
C GLN A 253 0.19 6.38 23.67
N GLU A 254 -1.09 6.17 23.99
CA GLU A 254 -1.61 6.18 25.37
C GLU A 254 -1.41 4.83 26.09
N GLY A 255 -0.90 3.80 25.40
CA GLY A 255 -0.79 2.45 25.96
C GLY A 255 -2.13 1.77 26.21
N TYR A 256 -3.19 2.23 25.55
CA TYR A 256 -4.55 1.74 25.75
C TYR A 256 -4.69 0.29 25.29
N ARG A 257 -5.31 -0.54 26.12
CA ARG A 257 -5.66 -1.93 25.78
C ARG A 257 -7.11 -2.17 26.11
N PHE A 258 -7.87 -2.60 25.10
CA PHE A 258 -9.29 -2.89 25.26
C PHE A 258 -9.50 -4.04 26.24
N GLN A 259 -10.40 -3.81 27.19
CA GLN A 259 -10.79 -4.81 28.16
C GLN A 259 -12.05 -5.56 27.70
N LYS A 260 -12.24 -6.75 28.27
CA LYS A 260 -13.48 -7.51 28.11
C LYS A 260 -14.17 -7.71 29.44
N GLU A 261 -15.49 -7.54 29.43
CA GLU A 261 -16.42 -7.92 30.50
C GLU A 261 -17.39 -8.95 29.93
N ASP A 262 -17.55 -10.10 30.61
CA ASP A 262 -18.40 -11.21 30.15
C ASP A 262 -18.15 -11.63 28.69
N GLY A 263 -16.87 -11.62 28.29
CA GLY A 263 -16.43 -11.98 26.95
C GLY A 263 -16.66 -10.92 25.87
N LYS A 264 -17.16 -9.73 26.23
CA LYS A 264 -17.49 -8.62 25.31
C LYS A 264 -16.59 -7.41 25.56
N TYR A 265 -16.23 -6.70 24.51
CA TYR A 265 -15.39 -5.49 24.65
C TYR A 265 -16.14 -4.35 25.33
N VAL A 266 -15.43 -3.62 26.18
CA VAL A 266 -15.94 -2.43 26.87
C VAL A 266 -15.56 -1.19 26.08
N PHE A 267 -16.55 -0.41 25.66
CA PHE A 267 -16.36 0.85 24.93
C PHE A 267 -16.81 2.09 25.72
N ASN A 268 -17.51 1.90 26.85
CA ASN A 268 -17.88 2.99 27.75
C ASN A 268 -16.73 3.30 28.72
N ASP A 269 -15.60 3.70 28.15
CA ASP A 269 -14.37 3.97 28.89
C ASP A 269 -13.94 5.43 28.64
N PRO A 270 -13.92 6.29 29.67
CA PRO A 270 -13.48 7.68 29.53
C PRO A 270 -12.05 7.83 28.97
N GLU A 271 -11.14 6.88 29.24
CA GLU A 271 -9.76 6.94 28.75
C GLU A 271 -9.70 6.75 27.23
N LEU A 272 -10.49 5.82 26.69
CA LEU A 272 -10.64 5.60 25.24
C LEU A 272 -11.08 6.89 24.53
N TRP A 273 -12.17 7.49 25.00
CA TRP A 273 -12.75 8.67 24.35
C TRP A 273 -11.91 9.93 24.53
N LYS A 274 -11.17 10.04 25.64
CA LYS A 274 -10.18 11.10 25.86
C LYS A 274 -9.03 10.99 24.84
N ALA A 275 -8.47 9.80 24.63
CA ALA A 275 -7.42 9.57 23.64
C ALA A 275 -7.89 9.95 22.22
N LEU A 276 -9.09 9.49 21.84
CA LEU A 276 -9.70 9.80 20.53
C LEU A 276 -10.02 11.29 20.34
N SER A 277 -10.35 12.00 21.42
CA SER A 277 -10.58 13.45 21.41
C SER A 277 -9.30 14.25 21.12
N GLY A 278 -8.14 13.79 21.58
CA GLY A 278 -6.88 14.52 21.40
C GLY A 278 -6.57 14.80 19.93
N LEU A 279 -6.75 13.81 19.05
CA LEU A 279 -6.52 13.96 17.63
C LEU A 279 -7.56 14.86 16.95
N ARG A 280 -8.83 14.76 17.37
CA ARG A 280 -9.90 15.68 16.95
C ARG A 280 -9.50 17.12 17.21
N ASP A 281 -9.06 17.41 18.44
CA ASP A 281 -8.79 18.77 18.88
C ASP A 281 -7.68 19.43 18.06
N VAL A 282 -6.70 18.67 17.56
CA VAL A 282 -5.69 19.16 16.60
C VAL A 282 -6.34 19.78 15.36
N PHE A 283 -7.34 19.12 14.76
CA PHE A 283 -8.05 19.63 13.57
C PHE A 283 -8.90 20.85 13.86
N TYR A 284 -9.66 20.84 14.96
CA TYR A 284 -10.47 22.00 15.38
C TYR A 284 -9.59 23.21 15.66
N SER A 285 -8.43 22.99 16.27
CA SER A 285 -7.53 24.06 16.67
C SER A 285 -7.02 24.91 15.49
N GLN A 286 -6.98 24.34 14.28
CA GLN A 286 -6.60 25.04 13.04
C GLN A 286 -7.82 25.39 12.15
N GLY A 287 -9.05 25.18 12.63
CA GLY A 287 -10.28 25.44 11.87
C GLY A 287 -10.50 24.50 10.68
N ALA A 288 -9.95 23.29 10.72
CA ALA A 288 -9.96 22.33 9.61
C ALA A 288 -11.15 21.36 9.65
N PHE A 289 -12.37 21.87 9.82
CA PHE A 289 -13.59 21.04 9.93
C PHE A 289 -13.83 20.15 8.70
N SER A 290 -13.47 20.62 7.51
CA SER A 290 -13.60 19.86 6.27
C SER A 290 -12.70 18.61 6.23
N SER A 291 -11.73 18.47 7.14
CA SER A 291 -10.92 17.26 7.23
C SER A 291 -11.72 16.03 7.63
N PHE A 292 -12.86 16.20 8.31
CA PHE A 292 -13.77 15.09 8.67
C PHE A 292 -14.60 14.58 7.48
N LEU A 293 -14.54 15.27 6.33
CA LEU A 293 -15.14 14.83 5.06
C LEU A 293 -14.19 13.97 4.22
N SER A 294 -12.97 13.70 4.68
CA SER A 294 -12.06 12.78 4.00
C SER A 294 -12.67 11.38 4.00
N GLU A 295 -12.59 10.69 2.86
CA GLU A 295 -13.12 9.33 2.72
C GLU A 295 -12.02 8.30 2.44
N ALA A 296 -10.80 8.76 2.11
CA ALA A 296 -9.68 7.88 1.84
C ALA A 296 -8.34 8.49 2.28
N ASP A 297 -7.39 7.63 2.65
CA ASP A 297 -6.01 8.05 2.95
C ASP A 297 -5.46 8.94 1.83
N ALA A 298 -5.65 8.52 0.57
CA ALA A 298 -5.22 9.19 -0.67
C ALA A 298 -5.65 10.68 -0.78
N ASP A 299 -6.70 11.11 -0.07
CA ASP A 299 -7.12 12.51 -0.07
C ASP A 299 -6.07 13.41 0.60
N ALA A 300 -5.39 12.90 1.63
CA ALA A 300 -4.31 13.62 2.31
C ALA A 300 -3.13 13.84 1.35
N GLU A 301 -2.66 12.80 0.65
CA GLU A 301 -1.55 12.94 -0.30
C GLU A 301 -1.92 13.83 -1.49
N LYS A 302 -3.17 13.76 -1.99
CA LYS A 302 -3.64 14.65 -3.07
C LYS A 302 -3.64 16.12 -2.63
N LEU A 303 -4.16 16.42 -1.44
CA LEU A 303 -4.16 17.79 -0.90
C LEU A 303 -2.73 18.30 -0.65
N PHE A 304 -1.84 17.43 -0.18
CA PHE A 304 -0.43 17.75 0.00
C PHE A 304 0.29 18.03 -1.32
N LEU A 305 0.08 17.19 -2.35
CA LEU A 305 0.64 17.39 -3.70
C LEU A 305 0.15 18.71 -4.32
N GLN A 306 -1.10 19.10 -4.05
CA GLN A 306 -1.65 20.40 -4.45
C GLN A 306 -1.19 21.57 -3.57
N GLN A 307 -0.29 21.32 -2.61
CA GLN A 307 0.19 22.29 -1.60
C GLN A 307 -0.95 22.94 -0.80
N LYS A 308 -2.09 22.25 -0.68
CA LYS A 308 -3.23 22.67 0.15
C LYS A 308 -3.10 22.21 1.60
N ALA A 309 -2.29 21.19 1.85
CA ALA A 309 -1.89 20.77 3.18
C ALA A 309 -0.37 20.91 3.33
N ALA A 310 0.08 21.54 4.41
CA ALA A 310 1.52 21.75 4.66
C ALA A 310 2.18 20.55 5.35
N MET A 311 1.42 19.78 6.13
CA MET A 311 1.83 18.52 6.74
C MET A 311 0.71 17.48 6.64
N ILE A 312 1.05 16.21 6.46
CA ILE A 312 0.10 15.10 6.43
C ILE A 312 0.59 13.86 7.18
N MET A 313 -0.34 13.05 7.69
CA MET A 313 -0.01 11.66 8.06
C MET A 313 -0.17 10.73 6.85
N THR A 314 0.91 10.08 6.46
CA THR A 314 0.97 9.18 5.31
C THR A 314 1.77 7.92 5.64
N THR A 315 2.02 7.09 4.64
CA THR A 315 2.81 5.87 4.68
C THR A 315 3.78 5.89 3.51
N TYR A 316 4.81 5.05 3.52
CA TYR A 316 5.69 4.84 2.37
C TYR A 316 4.92 4.34 1.14
N TYR A 317 3.82 3.58 1.35
CA TYR A 317 2.88 3.23 0.28
C TYR A 317 2.21 4.47 -0.33
N GLY A 318 1.78 5.42 0.52
CA GLY A 318 1.15 6.67 0.10
C GLY A 318 2.07 7.60 -0.67
N LEU A 319 3.39 7.54 -0.44
CA LEU A 319 4.37 8.39 -1.14
C LEU A 319 4.35 8.24 -2.66
N LYS A 320 3.80 7.13 -3.20
CA LYS A 320 3.61 6.97 -4.65
C LYS A 320 2.83 8.12 -5.29
N TYR A 321 1.88 8.73 -4.56
CA TYR A 321 1.12 9.88 -5.03
C TYR A 321 1.98 11.15 -5.14
N LEU A 322 3.15 11.17 -4.48
CA LEU A 322 4.07 12.30 -4.45
C LEU A 322 5.25 12.15 -5.42
N LYS A 323 5.29 11.09 -6.25
CA LYS A 323 6.36 10.85 -7.24
C LYS A 323 6.63 12.05 -8.16
N ASN A 324 5.60 12.82 -8.46
CA ASN A 324 5.64 13.98 -9.35
C ASN A 324 5.57 15.32 -8.62
N ALA A 325 5.82 15.35 -7.30
CA ALA A 325 5.89 16.60 -6.57
C ALA A 325 7.02 17.48 -7.14
N ASP A 326 6.71 18.76 -7.38
CA ASP A 326 7.64 19.76 -7.90
C ASP A 326 8.26 20.63 -6.78
N PHE A 327 8.05 20.24 -5.53
CA PHE A 327 8.56 20.88 -4.33
C PHE A 327 9.23 19.86 -3.40
N ALA A 328 10.15 20.33 -2.56
CA ALA A 328 10.83 19.49 -1.59
C ALA A 328 9.92 19.17 -0.39
N TYR A 329 9.75 17.89 -0.11
CA TYR A 329 9.11 17.38 1.10
C TYR A 329 10.02 16.39 1.83
N ASP A 330 9.78 16.22 3.13
CA ASP A 330 10.53 15.27 3.94
C ASP A 330 9.66 14.55 4.96
N LEU A 331 10.24 13.57 5.65
CA LEU A 331 9.55 12.68 6.59
C LEU A 331 10.01 12.90 8.03
N ALA A 332 9.11 12.70 8.98
CA ALA A 332 9.38 12.67 10.41
C ALA A 332 8.54 11.59 11.10
N PRO A 333 8.92 11.16 12.32
CA PRO A 333 8.05 10.33 13.14
C PRO A 333 6.69 10.99 13.31
N VAL A 334 5.63 10.19 13.45
CA VAL A 334 4.35 10.76 13.89
C VAL A 334 4.53 11.39 15.28
N PRO A 335 3.94 12.56 15.56
CA PRO A 335 3.98 13.12 16.89
C PRO A 335 3.36 12.16 17.91
N TYR A 336 3.77 12.28 19.16
CA TYR A 336 3.25 11.44 20.23
C TYR A 336 2.95 12.23 21.50
N HIS A 337 2.28 11.58 22.45
CA HIS A 337 2.10 12.07 23.81
C HIS A 337 3.20 11.47 24.70
N ASP A 338 2.92 10.31 25.29
CA ASP A 338 3.82 9.66 26.24
C ASP A 338 4.69 8.61 25.55
N HIS A 339 4.07 7.68 24.81
CA HIS A 339 4.79 6.60 24.15
C HIS A 339 4.96 6.90 22.67
N ALA A 340 6.21 6.94 22.19
CA ALA A 340 6.48 7.01 20.76
C ALA A 340 6.05 5.69 20.09
N LYS A 341 4.83 5.68 19.53
CA LYS A 341 4.25 4.56 18.78
C LYS A 341 3.71 4.99 17.42
N THR A 342 3.87 4.11 16.45
CA THR A 342 3.25 4.19 15.12
C THR A 342 2.76 2.80 14.69
N ILE A 343 1.79 2.75 13.79
CA ILE A 343 1.33 1.47 13.22
C ILE A 343 2.28 1.07 12.10
N MET A 344 2.76 -0.17 12.17
CA MET A 344 3.47 -0.83 11.08
C MET A 344 2.50 -1.64 10.22
N LEU A 345 2.39 -1.29 8.95
CA LEU A 345 1.63 -2.03 7.95
C LEU A 345 2.56 -3.05 7.28
N VAL A 346 2.12 -4.29 7.15
CA VAL A 346 2.85 -5.36 6.47
C VAL A 346 1.93 -5.98 5.43
N THR A 347 2.47 -6.20 4.22
CA THR A 347 1.83 -7.02 3.21
C THR A 347 2.77 -8.15 2.83
N GLY A 348 2.27 -9.38 2.88
CA GLY A 348 2.99 -10.57 2.47
C GLY A 348 2.31 -11.31 1.33
N LEU A 349 2.89 -12.45 0.97
CA LEU A 349 2.43 -13.35 -0.08
C LEU A 349 2.08 -14.70 0.54
N ALA A 350 0.85 -15.15 0.38
CA ALA A 350 0.36 -16.43 0.88
C ALA A 350 0.10 -17.39 -0.28
N VAL A 351 0.59 -18.64 -0.17
CA VAL A 351 0.30 -19.70 -1.15
C VAL A 351 -0.99 -20.40 -0.74
N ASN A 352 -1.91 -20.59 -1.67
CA ASN A 352 -3.15 -21.31 -1.42
C ASN A 352 -2.87 -22.82 -1.22
N ARG A 353 -3.31 -23.38 -0.09
CA ARG A 353 -3.18 -24.80 0.24
C ARG A 353 -3.90 -25.73 -0.74
N GLN A 354 -4.93 -25.23 -1.43
CA GLN A 354 -5.68 -25.99 -2.44
C GLN A 354 -5.19 -25.76 -3.88
N SER A 355 -4.14 -24.95 -4.09
CA SER A 355 -3.56 -24.78 -5.43
C SER A 355 -3.14 -26.14 -6.00
N LYS A 356 -3.46 -26.35 -7.29
CA LYS A 356 -2.96 -27.52 -8.05
C LYS A 356 -1.54 -27.28 -8.59
N GLN A 357 -1.04 -26.05 -8.51
CA GLN A 357 0.23 -25.58 -9.06
C GLN A 357 1.21 -25.15 -7.96
N LYS A 358 1.23 -25.88 -6.82
CA LYS A 358 1.95 -25.46 -5.60
C LYS A 358 3.42 -25.14 -5.81
N GLU A 359 4.14 -25.97 -6.57
CA GLU A 359 5.58 -25.73 -6.81
C GLU A 359 5.82 -24.45 -7.61
N ALA A 360 5.00 -24.20 -8.63
CA ALA A 360 5.07 -22.95 -9.41
C ALA A 360 4.64 -21.74 -8.55
N ALA A 361 3.64 -21.91 -7.68
CA ALA A 361 3.20 -20.87 -6.75
C ALA A 361 4.28 -20.51 -5.71
N ARG A 362 4.95 -21.51 -5.13
CA ARG A 362 6.10 -21.29 -4.22
C ARG A 362 7.25 -20.61 -4.95
N LEU A 363 7.56 -21.05 -6.17
CA LEU A 363 8.59 -20.43 -7.01
C LEU A 363 8.30 -18.95 -7.30
N LEU A 364 7.03 -18.57 -7.52
CA LEU A 364 6.62 -17.18 -7.66
C LEU A 364 6.86 -16.38 -6.37
N VAL A 365 6.49 -16.94 -5.21
CA VAL A 365 6.74 -16.29 -3.91
C VAL A 365 8.24 -16.16 -3.63
N ASP A 366 9.03 -17.19 -3.91
CA ASP A 366 10.49 -17.16 -3.81
C ASP A 366 11.09 -16.06 -4.68
N PHE A 367 10.65 -15.94 -5.94
CA PHE A 367 11.10 -14.88 -6.82
C PHE A 367 10.71 -13.48 -6.31
N LEU A 368 9.45 -13.25 -5.95
CA LEU A 368 8.97 -11.93 -5.48
C LEU A 368 9.66 -11.48 -4.19
N THR A 369 10.14 -12.42 -3.38
CA THR A 369 10.86 -12.16 -2.13
C THR A 369 12.39 -12.26 -2.28
N SER A 370 12.89 -12.55 -3.48
CA SER A 370 14.32 -12.62 -3.79
C SER A 370 14.99 -11.24 -3.75
N ALA A 371 16.32 -11.24 -3.58
CA ALA A 371 17.11 -10.01 -3.61
C ALA A 371 16.91 -9.18 -4.89
N GLU A 372 16.73 -9.85 -6.04
CA GLU A 372 16.48 -9.20 -7.34
C GLU A 372 15.16 -8.40 -7.32
N ALA A 373 14.05 -9.06 -6.98
CA ALA A 373 12.73 -8.42 -6.93
C ALA A 373 12.63 -7.34 -5.85
N GLN A 374 13.21 -7.60 -4.67
CA GLN A 374 13.17 -6.66 -3.55
C GLN A 374 14.02 -5.41 -3.83
N LEU A 375 15.18 -5.56 -4.49
CA LEU A 375 16.00 -4.43 -4.92
C LEU A 375 15.29 -3.61 -6.00
N HIS A 376 14.59 -4.27 -6.93
CA HIS A 376 13.77 -3.58 -7.94
C HIS A 376 12.75 -2.63 -7.28
N ILE A 377 12.02 -3.12 -6.26
CA ILE A 377 11.07 -2.30 -5.49
C ILE A 377 11.77 -1.09 -4.89
N ARG A 378 12.89 -1.29 -4.19
CA ARG A 378 13.66 -0.19 -3.57
C ARG A 378 14.09 0.87 -4.57
N GLN A 379 14.48 0.48 -5.77
CA GLN A 379 15.05 1.36 -6.78
C GLN A 379 13.97 2.12 -7.58
N HIS A 380 12.82 1.49 -7.83
CA HIS A 380 11.79 2.02 -8.75
C HIS A 380 10.53 2.53 -8.06
N THR A 381 10.39 2.31 -6.75
CA THR A 381 9.26 2.81 -5.98
C THR A 381 9.69 3.54 -4.69
N LEU A 382 8.68 3.99 -3.93
CA LEU A 382 8.85 4.64 -2.62
C LEU A 382 8.41 3.74 -1.47
N SER A 383 8.06 2.48 -1.75
CA SER A 383 7.73 1.48 -0.73
C SER A 383 9.01 0.89 -0.13
N ILE A 384 8.90 0.32 1.07
CA ILE A 384 10.02 -0.34 1.72
C ILE A 384 9.90 -1.86 1.47
N PRO A 385 10.87 -2.50 0.78
CA PRO A 385 10.89 -3.95 0.63
C PRO A 385 11.09 -4.63 1.98
N ALA A 386 10.58 -5.86 2.12
CA ALA A 386 10.77 -6.67 3.31
C ALA A 386 12.24 -7.11 3.51
N SER A 387 12.99 -7.27 2.41
CA SER A 387 14.44 -7.54 2.44
C SER A 387 15.21 -6.37 3.05
N LYS A 388 15.95 -6.65 4.12
CA LYS A 388 16.81 -5.70 4.81
C LYS A 388 17.92 -5.19 3.90
N HIS A 389 18.59 -6.10 3.17
CA HIS A 389 19.65 -5.70 2.26
C HIS A 389 19.12 -4.77 1.15
N ALA A 390 17.99 -5.10 0.53
CA ALA A 390 17.38 -4.25 -0.47
C ALA A 390 16.94 -2.90 0.13
N ALA A 391 16.26 -2.89 1.28
CA ALA A 391 15.75 -1.66 1.89
C ALA A 391 16.88 -0.66 2.22
N GLU A 392 18.01 -1.16 2.73
CA GLU A 392 19.17 -0.37 3.15
C GLU A 392 20.18 -0.08 2.02
N TRP A 393 19.81 -0.32 0.76
CA TRP A 393 20.65 -0.04 -0.40
C TRP A 393 21.01 1.45 -0.52
N ARG A 394 22.26 1.72 -0.91
CA ARG A 394 22.90 3.07 -0.95
C ARG A 394 23.48 3.47 -2.32
N GLY A 395 22.92 2.96 -3.42
CA GLY A 395 23.37 3.38 -4.75
C GLY A 395 22.68 4.65 -5.23
N GLU A 396 22.80 4.92 -6.53
CA GLU A 396 22.29 6.14 -7.16
C GLU A 396 20.76 6.16 -7.25
N GLU A 397 20.13 7.19 -6.70
CA GLU A 397 18.67 7.32 -6.72
C GLU A 397 18.19 7.79 -8.11
N SER A 398 17.27 7.04 -8.72
CA SER A 398 16.69 7.33 -10.04
C SER A 398 15.49 8.30 -10.00
N MET A 399 15.03 8.66 -8.81
CA MET A 399 13.85 9.49 -8.56
C MET A 399 14.02 10.30 -7.27
N TYR A 400 13.21 11.35 -7.10
CA TYR A 400 13.19 12.10 -5.85
C TYR A 400 12.83 11.19 -4.69
N ARG A 401 13.67 11.20 -3.65
CA ARG A 401 13.40 10.60 -2.35
C ARG A 401 13.64 11.64 -1.26
N PRO A 402 12.77 11.73 -0.25
CA PRO A 402 13.01 12.53 0.95
C PRO A 402 14.40 12.33 1.52
N SER A 403 15.04 13.38 2.05
CA SER A 403 16.33 13.24 2.73
C SER A 403 16.26 12.25 3.90
N ARG A 404 15.12 12.17 4.58
CA ARG A 404 14.84 11.20 5.65
C ARG A 404 14.04 10.00 5.15
N PHE A 405 14.20 9.58 3.89
CA PHE A 405 13.57 8.35 3.39
C PHE A 405 13.95 7.11 4.21
N GLN A 406 15.14 7.10 4.82
CA GLN A 406 15.62 6.02 5.68
C GLN A 406 15.12 6.11 7.14
N LEU A 407 14.23 7.07 7.44
CA LEU A 407 13.65 7.28 8.78
C LEU A 407 13.07 6.00 9.37
N TYR A 408 12.48 5.13 8.55
CA TYR A 408 11.88 3.88 9.01
C TYR A 408 12.84 3.04 9.86
N ARG A 409 14.16 3.13 9.65
CA ARG A 409 15.20 2.44 10.42
C ARG A 409 15.32 3.01 11.84
N GLU A 410 15.24 4.33 11.98
CA GLU A 410 15.32 5.03 13.26
C GLU A 410 14.09 4.72 14.14
N ILE A 411 12.93 4.55 13.51
CA ILE A 411 11.65 4.36 14.20
C ILE A 411 11.23 2.89 14.37
N ILE A 412 12.09 1.91 14.05
CA ILE A 412 11.79 0.48 14.30
C ILE A 412 11.30 0.23 15.75
N PRO A 413 11.92 0.80 16.81
CA PRO A 413 11.47 0.58 18.18
C PRO A 413 10.06 1.10 18.48
N THR A 414 9.52 2.00 17.65
CA THR A 414 8.19 2.59 17.83
C THR A 414 7.09 1.81 17.11
N PHE A 415 7.43 0.78 16.34
CA PHE A 415 6.44 -0.03 15.64
C PHE A 415 5.52 -0.73 16.63
N GLY A 416 4.23 -0.60 16.36
CA GLY A 416 3.16 -1.36 17.00
C GLY A 416 2.21 -1.92 15.94
N THR A 417 1.37 -2.85 16.37
CA THR A 417 0.36 -3.47 15.51
C THR A 417 -1.02 -3.41 16.18
N TYR A 418 -2.06 -3.85 15.46
CA TYR A 418 -3.41 -3.90 16.02
C TYR A 418 -3.53 -4.87 17.22
N ASP A 419 -2.71 -5.93 17.27
CA ASP A 419 -2.74 -6.90 18.37
C ASP A 419 -2.34 -6.27 19.72
N ASP A 420 -1.52 -5.22 19.70
CA ASP A 420 -1.07 -4.51 20.93
C ASP A 420 -2.25 -3.90 21.70
N LEU A 421 -3.31 -3.51 20.98
CA LEU A 421 -4.55 -2.94 21.52
C LEU A 421 -5.47 -3.99 22.19
N ALA A 422 -5.16 -5.28 22.06
CA ALA A 422 -5.97 -6.37 22.61
C ALA A 422 -7.44 -6.38 22.14
N ILE A 423 -7.72 -5.91 20.93
CA ILE A 423 -9.04 -5.89 20.31
C ILE A 423 -9.05 -6.74 19.03
N SER A 424 -10.21 -7.30 18.66
CA SER A 424 -10.37 -7.94 17.36
C SER A 424 -10.51 -6.89 16.26
N ILE A 425 -10.07 -7.25 15.06
CA ILE A 425 -10.18 -6.42 13.86
C ILE A 425 -11.64 -6.05 13.58
N ARG A 426 -12.57 -7.00 13.74
CA ARG A 426 -13.99 -6.73 13.60
C ARG A 426 -14.48 -5.62 14.52
N GLU A 427 -14.06 -5.63 15.78
CA GLU A 427 -14.53 -4.69 16.81
C GLU A 427 -13.86 -3.32 16.66
N LEU A 428 -12.60 -3.31 16.24
CA LEU A 428 -11.89 -2.09 15.86
C LEU A 428 -12.53 -1.41 14.63
N ASP A 429 -12.99 -2.20 13.65
CA ASP A 429 -13.74 -1.70 12.49
C ASP A 429 -15.11 -1.12 12.88
N MET A 430 -15.81 -1.77 13.81
CA MET A 430 -17.06 -1.26 14.36
C MET A 430 -16.85 0.06 15.10
N LEU A 431 -15.84 0.13 15.97
CA LEU A 431 -15.45 1.38 16.63
C LEU A 431 -15.24 2.49 15.60
N ARG A 432 -14.40 2.25 14.58
CA ARG A 432 -14.14 3.23 13.51
C ARG A 432 -15.43 3.81 12.92
N ASN A 433 -16.42 2.97 12.62
CA ASN A 433 -17.66 3.41 11.98
C ASN A 433 -18.47 4.39 12.85
N GLU A 434 -18.29 4.35 14.17
CA GLU A 434 -18.93 5.26 15.12
C GLU A 434 -18.12 6.56 15.34
N LEU A 435 -16.82 6.59 14.98
CA LEU A 435 -15.95 7.73 15.28
C LEU A 435 -16.23 8.95 14.40
N LYS A 436 -16.83 8.78 13.22
CA LYS A 436 -17.01 9.89 12.25
C LYS A 436 -17.88 11.01 12.83
N LEU A 437 -19.02 10.67 13.42
CA LEU A 437 -19.94 11.65 14.02
C LEU A 437 -19.35 12.26 15.30
N PHE A 438 -18.71 11.43 16.12
CA PHE A 438 -18.00 11.88 17.32
C PHE A 438 -16.93 12.93 17.02
N TRP A 439 -16.06 12.67 16.03
CA TRP A 439 -15.03 13.63 15.63
C TRP A 439 -15.59 14.87 14.96
N ALA A 440 -16.72 14.76 14.26
CA ALA A 440 -17.43 15.91 13.71
C ALA A 440 -18.15 16.75 14.77
N ASN A 441 -18.05 16.42 16.08
CA ASN A 441 -18.81 17.03 17.17
C ASN A 441 -20.32 17.03 16.89
N MET A 442 -20.80 16.03 16.14
CA MET A 442 -22.22 15.82 15.87
C MET A 442 -22.83 14.84 16.88
N GLU A 443 -22.01 14.28 17.76
CA GLU A 443 -22.38 13.25 18.70
C GLU A 443 -21.41 13.19 19.89
N GLU A 444 -21.96 12.89 21.07
CA GLU A 444 -21.20 12.68 22.29
C GLU A 444 -20.65 11.25 22.40
N ALA A 445 -19.51 11.11 23.10
CA ALA A 445 -18.85 9.82 23.35
C ALA A 445 -19.79 8.75 23.90
N GLU A 446 -20.69 9.12 24.82
CA GLU A 446 -21.64 8.20 25.45
C GLU A 446 -22.61 7.60 24.42
N GLN A 447 -23.09 8.40 23.46
CA GLN A 447 -24.04 7.95 22.45
C GLN A 447 -23.39 6.98 21.46
N ALA A 448 -22.14 7.26 21.06
CA ALA A 448 -21.35 6.36 20.23
C ALA A 448 -21.03 5.05 20.98
N ALA A 449 -20.63 5.13 22.26
CA ALA A 449 -20.37 3.96 23.10
C ALA A 449 -21.61 3.08 23.30
N GLN A 450 -22.81 3.67 23.45
CA GLN A 450 -24.07 2.94 23.56
C GLN A 450 -24.40 2.11 22.32
N ARG A 451 -23.98 2.52 21.12
CA ARG A 451 -24.19 1.73 19.89
C ARG A 451 -23.18 0.61 19.71
N LEU A 452 -21.99 0.77 20.25
CA LEU A 452 -20.97 -0.28 20.34
C LEU A 452 -21.30 -1.30 21.43
N ALA A 453 -22.17 -0.94 22.38
CA ALA A 453 -22.61 -1.86 23.41
C ALA A 453 -23.36 -3.06 22.77
N PRO A 454 -23.11 -4.29 23.27
CA PRO A 454 -23.77 -5.47 22.75
C PRO A 454 -25.29 -5.36 22.94
N ARG A 455 -26.03 -5.38 21.83
CA ARG A 455 -27.51 -5.35 21.90
C ARG A 455 -28.01 -6.59 22.66
N PRO A 456 -28.98 -6.44 23.59
CA PRO A 456 -29.62 -7.60 24.20
C PRO A 456 -30.26 -8.44 23.10
N VAL A 457 -29.96 -9.74 23.09
CA VAL A 457 -30.65 -10.70 22.23
C VAL A 457 -32.12 -10.65 22.61
N GLN A 458 -32.98 -10.13 21.71
CA GLN A 458 -34.41 -10.24 21.92
C GLN A 458 -34.74 -11.75 21.98
N PRO A 459 -35.40 -12.23 23.05
CA PRO A 459 -35.82 -13.63 23.10
C PRO A 459 -36.71 -13.88 21.89
N SER A 460 -36.38 -14.92 21.13
CA SER A 460 -37.21 -15.41 20.02
C SER A 460 -38.63 -15.54 20.53
N ARG A 461 -39.56 -14.78 19.96
CA ARG A 461 -40.99 -15.00 20.19
C ARG A 461 -41.30 -16.41 19.70
N THR A 462 -41.47 -17.33 20.64
CA THR A 462 -41.99 -18.68 20.45
C THR A 462 -43.41 -18.64 19.92
#